data_AF-A0A3E0NFZ9-F1
#
_entry.id   AF-A0A3E0NFZ9-F1
#
_cell.length_a   1.000
_cell.length_b   1.000
_cell.length_c   1.000
_cell.angle_alpha   90.00
_cell.angle_beta   90.00
_cell.angle_gamma   90.00
#
_symmetry.space_group_name_H-M   'P 1'
#
loop_
_entity.id
_entity.type
_entity.pdbx_description
1 polymer ?
#
loop_
_entity_poly.entity_id
_entity_poly.type
_entity_poly.pdbx_seq_one_letter_code
_entity_poly.pdbx_strand_id
1 'polypeptide(L)'
;MGFLTVEDCTQRGLFGGYLLLNAAGRPLEFHCTAPVKPNRAQQILYGTTLAPFLYGEQIGHTLLREASLAPSVVLTDCVEMHALAPLVDCPVVLVEQALPARASAVEEANLGATWDWFAAGSHRVAMASGGAAERDLVIRQMLSLPAQFDPAEPFERIRLAIAEAAGPQTKAA
;
A
#
# COMPACT_ATOMS: atom_id res chain seq x y z
N MET A 1 -10.88 6.48 3.59
CA MET A 1 -10.10 5.38 2.98
C MET A 1 -8.64 5.59 3.26
N GLY A 2 -7.94 4.51 3.61
CA GLY A 2 -6.51 4.52 3.90
C GLY A 2 -5.71 4.23 2.63
N PHE A 3 -4.56 4.86 2.50
CA PHE A 3 -3.59 4.65 1.42
C PHE A 3 -2.26 4.26 2.04
N LEU A 4 -1.71 3.11 1.64
CA LEU A 4 -0.42 2.60 2.08
C LEU A 4 0.51 2.43 0.89
N THR A 5 1.76 2.89 1.05
CA THR A 5 2.82 2.64 0.08
C THR A 5 4.16 2.53 0.79
N VAL A 6 5.14 1.94 0.11
CA VAL A 6 6.51 1.81 0.59
C VAL A 6 7.48 2.38 -0.43
N GLU A 7 8.33 3.28 0.03
CA GLU A 7 9.41 3.85 -0.76
C GLU A 7 10.75 3.19 -0.42
N ASP A 8 11.41 2.60 -1.41
CA ASP A 8 12.77 2.12 -1.27
C ASP A 8 13.77 3.25 -1.54
N CYS A 9 14.42 3.72 -0.47
CA CYS A 9 15.59 4.56 -0.59
C CYS A 9 16.83 3.68 -0.46
N THR A 10 17.44 3.31 -1.60
CA THR A 10 18.57 2.36 -1.69
C THR A 10 19.69 2.54 -0.65
N GLN A 11 19.93 3.77 -0.17
CA GLN A 11 20.93 4.06 0.87
C GLN A 11 20.38 4.09 2.30
N ARG A 12 19.10 4.42 2.49
CA ARG A 12 18.46 4.65 3.79
C ARG A 12 17.52 3.54 4.23
N GLY A 13 17.13 2.64 3.33
CA GLY A 13 16.18 1.55 3.59
C GLY A 13 14.77 1.90 3.13
N LEU A 14 13.82 1.07 3.55
CA LEU A 14 12.41 1.20 3.21
C LEU A 14 11.72 2.21 4.12
N PHE A 15 10.93 3.09 3.56
CA PHE A 15 10.05 3.99 4.29
C PHE A 15 8.61 3.63 3.98
N GLY A 16 7.85 3.31 5.02
CA GLY A 16 6.40 3.19 4.89
C GLY A 16 5.73 4.53 5.05
N GLY A 17 4.65 4.75 4.32
CA GLY A 17 3.76 5.86 4.58
C GLY A 17 2.30 5.45 4.50
N TYR A 18 1.51 6.07 5.37
CA TYR A 18 0.08 5.89 5.49
C TYR A 18 -0.61 7.24 5.45
N LEU A 19 -1.61 7.38 4.58
CA LEU A 19 -2.45 8.55 4.49
C LEU A 19 -3.92 8.14 4.58
N LEU A 20 -4.63 8.67 5.58
CA LEU A 20 -6.07 8.50 5.70
C LEU A 20 -6.79 9.70 5.10
N LEU A 21 -7.70 9.45 4.17
CA LEU A 21 -8.55 10.47 3.55
C LEU A 21 -10.01 10.32 3.94
N ASN A 22 -10.70 11.46 4.03
CA ASN A 22 -12.16 11.51 4.08
C ASN A 22 -12.79 11.34 2.68
N ALA A 23 -14.12 11.29 2.61
CA ALA A 23 -14.86 11.14 1.35
C ALA A 23 -14.67 12.30 0.35
N ALA A 24 -14.18 13.47 0.80
CA ALA A 24 -13.85 14.59 -0.06
C ALA A 24 -12.38 14.58 -0.53
N GLY A 25 -11.61 13.52 -0.24
CA GLY A 25 -10.18 13.41 -0.59
C GLY A 25 -9.25 14.25 0.29
N ARG A 26 -9.74 14.80 1.41
CA ARG A 26 -8.92 15.60 2.33
C ARG A 26 -8.22 14.70 3.36
N PRO A 27 -6.94 14.95 3.69
CA PRO A 27 -6.25 14.25 4.77
C PRO A 27 -6.96 14.40 6.10
N LEU A 28 -7.06 13.28 6.79
CA LEU A 28 -7.44 13.20 8.20
C LEU A 28 -6.21 12.91 9.07
N GLU A 29 -5.34 12.03 8.60
CA GLU A 29 -4.19 11.53 9.36
C GLU A 29 -3.07 11.11 8.39
N PHE A 30 -1.83 11.33 8.80
CA PHE A 30 -0.64 10.87 8.06
C PHE A 30 0.38 10.30 9.05
N HIS A 31 0.94 9.14 8.70
CA HIS A 31 2.02 8.48 9.42
C HIS A 31 3.11 8.04 8.44
N CYS A 32 4.35 8.04 8.89
CA CYS A 32 5.46 7.44 8.18
C CYS A 32 6.41 6.73 9.13
N THR A 33 7.01 5.64 8.68
CA THR A 33 7.98 4.90 9.50
C THR A 33 9.35 5.58 9.49
N ALA A 34 10.13 5.36 10.54
CA ALA A 34 11.59 5.44 10.41
C ALA A 34 12.08 4.44 9.34
N PRO A 35 13.28 4.66 8.75
CA PRO A 35 13.79 3.75 7.72
C PRO A 35 13.97 2.32 8.26
N VAL A 36 13.41 1.35 7.55
CA VAL A 36 13.49 -0.08 7.83
C VAL A 36 14.53 -0.72 6.92
N LYS A 37 15.57 -1.32 7.52
CA LYS A 37 16.60 -2.08 6.79
C LYS A 37 16.57 -3.55 7.22
N PRO A 38 16.34 -4.51 6.30
CA PRO A 38 16.46 -5.90 6.65
C PRO A 38 17.91 -6.24 6.98
N ASN A 39 18.13 -6.91 8.10
CA ASN A 39 19.45 -7.40 8.46
C ASN A 39 19.84 -8.63 7.61
N ARG A 40 21.12 -9.01 7.65
CA ARG A 40 21.64 -10.14 6.85
C ARG A 40 20.94 -11.46 7.17
N ALA A 41 20.55 -11.69 8.43
CA ALA A 41 19.84 -12.90 8.82
C ALA A 41 18.44 -12.94 8.18
N GLN A 42 17.68 -11.85 8.22
CA GLN A 42 16.37 -11.75 7.56
C GLN A 42 16.49 -12.01 6.06
N GLN A 43 17.50 -11.42 5.40
CA GLN A 43 17.73 -11.65 3.97
C GLN A 43 17.97 -13.12 3.63
N ILE A 44 18.72 -13.84 4.48
CA ILE A 44 19.01 -15.27 4.28
C ILE A 44 17.78 -16.13 4.57
N LEU A 45 17.08 -15.85 5.67
CA LEU A 45 16.01 -16.72 6.18
C LEU A 45 14.70 -16.57 5.42
N TYR A 46 14.36 -15.35 4.99
CA TYR A 46 13.06 -15.08 4.36
C TYR A 46 13.09 -15.30 2.84
N GLY A 47 14.25 -15.12 2.19
CA GLY A 47 14.36 -15.30 0.74
C GLY A 47 13.30 -14.48 -0.02
N THR A 48 12.43 -15.17 -0.76
CA THR A 48 11.35 -14.53 -1.55
C THR A 48 10.23 -13.93 -0.71
N THR A 49 10.06 -14.34 0.54
CA THR A 49 9.03 -13.79 1.44
C THR A 49 9.49 -12.54 2.19
N LEU A 50 10.73 -12.09 1.96
CA LEU A 50 11.28 -10.93 2.66
C LEU A 50 10.48 -9.65 2.38
N ALA A 51 10.15 -9.38 1.11
CA ALA A 51 9.44 -8.16 0.77
C ALA A 51 7.99 -8.16 1.29
N PRO A 52 7.18 -9.23 1.14
CA PRO A 52 5.87 -9.33 1.81
C PRO A 52 5.93 -9.14 3.33
N PHE A 53 6.92 -9.74 3.99
CA PHE A 53 7.13 -9.57 5.43
C PHE A 53 7.42 -8.11 5.79
N LEU A 54 8.37 -7.47 5.09
CA LEU A 54 8.73 -6.08 5.37
C LEU A 54 7.59 -5.12 5.08
N TYR A 55 6.90 -5.28 3.94
CA TYR A 55 5.90 -4.33 3.46
C TYR A 55 4.59 -4.49 4.24
N GLY A 56 4.01 -5.69 4.27
CA GLY A 56 2.74 -5.94 4.91
C GLY A 56 2.85 -6.10 6.42
N GLU A 57 3.62 -7.09 6.87
CA GLU A 57 3.62 -7.51 8.29
C GLU A 57 4.38 -6.53 9.21
N GLN A 58 5.49 -5.97 8.73
CA GLN A 58 6.30 -5.05 9.53
C GLN A 58 5.87 -3.60 9.34
N ILE A 59 5.86 -3.08 8.10
CA ILE A 59 5.59 -1.66 7.84
C ILE A 59 4.09 -1.35 7.89
N GLY A 60 3.28 -1.99 7.03
CA GLY A 60 1.86 -1.68 6.89
C GLY A 60 1.08 -1.91 8.17
N HIS A 61 1.32 -3.04 8.84
CA HIS A 61 0.63 -3.36 10.10
C HIS A 61 1.04 -2.41 11.23
N THR A 62 2.29 -1.96 11.29
CA THR A 62 2.71 -0.96 12.28
C THR A 62 1.99 0.37 12.04
N LEU A 63 1.98 0.86 10.80
CA LEU A 63 1.32 2.13 10.46
C LEU A 63 -0.18 2.13 10.78
N LEU A 64 -0.89 1.04 10.52
CA LEU A 64 -2.31 0.94 10.86
C LEU A 64 -2.57 0.79 12.36
N ARG A 65 -1.65 0.17 13.11
CA ARG A 65 -1.76 0.09 14.57
C ARG A 65 -1.49 1.42 15.26
N GLU A 66 -0.65 2.27 14.67
CA GLU A 66 -0.36 3.62 15.17
C GLU A 66 -1.42 4.64 14.77
N ALA A 67 -2.21 4.35 13.74
CA ALA A 67 -3.32 5.20 13.32
C ALA A 67 -4.38 5.33 14.42
N SER A 68 -4.79 6.56 14.68
CA SER A 68 -5.89 6.88 15.62
C SER A 68 -7.26 6.61 15.00
N LEU A 69 -7.34 6.66 13.67
CA LEU A 69 -8.56 6.43 12.90
C LEU A 69 -8.42 5.18 12.01
N ALA A 70 -9.37 4.25 12.16
CA ALA A 70 -9.41 3.04 11.37
C ALA A 70 -9.97 3.31 9.95
N PRO A 71 -9.32 2.85 8.87
CA PRO A 71 -9.85 2.93 7.53
C PRO A 71 -10.97 1.90 7.30
N SER A 72 -11.94 2.24 6.45
CA SER A 72 -12.97 1.31 5.97
C SER A 72 -12.43 0.33 4.93
N VAL A 73 -11.47 0.80 4.12
CA VAL A 73 -10.74 0.07 3.08
C VAL A 73 -9.34 0.69 3.00
N VAL A 74 -8.34 -0.15 2.77
CA VAL A 74 -6.95 0.22 2.54
C VAL A 74 -6.61 -0.02 1.07
N LEU A 75 -6.10 1.01 0.41
CA LEU A 75 -5.58 0.95 -0.95
C LEU A 75 -4.04 0.91 -0.88
N THR A 76 -3.42 0.12 -1.75
CA THR A 76 -1.98 0.05 -1.89
C THR A 76 -1.59 0.03 -3.36
N ASP A 77 -0.43 0.61 -3.67
CA ASP A 77 0.23 0.48 -4.96
C ASP A 77 1.45 -0.46 -4.95
N CYS A 78 1.64 -1.18 -3.85
CA CYS A 78 2.66 -2.22 -3.67
C CYS A 78 1.97 -3.57 -3.50
N VAL A 79 2.39 -4.59 -4.25
CA VAL A 79 1.72 -5.90 -4.17
C VAL A 79 2.12 -6.65 -2.91
N GLU A 80 3.36 -6.49 -2.46
CA GLU A 80 3.91 -7.09 -1.25
C GLU A 80 3.15 -6.64 0.02
N MET A 81 2.54 -5.44 -0.03
CA MET A 81 1.67 -4.94 1.03
C MET A 81 0.43 -5.83 1.25
N HIS A 82 0.08 -6.71 0.31
CA HIS A 82 -1.03 -7.64 0.48
C HIS A 82 -0.86 -8.60 1.67
N ALA A 83 0.37 -8.88 2.10
CA ALA A 83 0.62 -9.66 3.32
C ALA A 83 0.00 -9.01 4.59
N LEU A 84 -0.42 -7.75 4.51
CA LEU A 84 -1.21 -7.06 5.53
C LEU A 84 -2.65 -7.57 5.66
N ALA A 85 -3.27 -8.03 4.56
CA ALA A 85 -4.68 -8.41 4.53
C ALA A 85 -5.11 -9.38 5.65
N PRO A 86 -4.36 -10.46 5.98
CA PRO A 86 -4.73 -11.35 7.08
C PRO A 86 -4.53 -10.74 8.48
N LEU A 87 -3.94 -9.56 8.61
CA LEU A 87 -3.60 -8.91 9.88
C LEU A 87 -4.56 -7.78 10.27
N VAL A 88 -5.54 -7.46 9.42
CA VAL A 88 -6.43 -6.31 9.60
C VAL A 88 -7.88 -6.65 9.30
N ASP A 89 -8.80 -5.92 9.92
CA ASP A 89 -10.25 -6.17 9.82
C ASP A 89 -10.92 -5.48 8.62
N CYS A 90 -10.14 -4.83 7.74
CA CYS A 90 -10.64 -4.12 6.57
C CYS A 90 -10.01 -4.63 5.27
N PRO A 91 -10.71 -4.54 4.12
CA PRO A 91 -10.14 -4.97 2.85
C PRO A 91 -8.87 -4.20 2.49
N VAL A 92 -7.83 -4.93 2.07
CA VAL A 92 -6.61 -4.37 1.48
C VAL A 92 -6.64 -4.63 -0.02
N VAL A 93 -6.72 -3.57 -0.82
CA VAL A 93 -6.91 -3.64 -2.27
C VAL A 93 -5.74 -3.03 -3.02
N LEU A 94 -5.34 -3.69 -4.11
CA LEU A 94 -4.32 -3.20 -5.02
C LEU A 94 -4.96 -2.27 -6.06
N VAL A 95 -4.40 -1.09 -6.30
CA VAL A 95 -4.82 -0.22 -7.42
C VAL A 95 -4.13 -0.64 -8.72
N GLU A 96 -4.81 -0.59 -9.87
CA GLU A 96 -4.21 -1.04 -11.14
C GLU A 96 -2.93 -0.27 -11.54
N GLN A 97 -2.83 1.01 -11.20
CA GLN A 97 -1.63 1.83 -11.45
C GLN A 97 -0.36 1.28 -10.75
N ALA A 98 -0.51 0.33 -9.83
CA ALA A 98 0.56 -0.42 -9.17
C ALA A 98 1.23 -1.45 -10.06
N LEU A 99 0.50 -2.00 -11.03
CA LEU A 99 1.05 -2.99 -11.93
C LEU A 99 1.85 -2.26 -13.01
N PRO A 100 3.10 -2.65 -13.29
CA PRO A 100 3.74 -2.22 -14.52
C PRO A 100 2.80 -2.57 -15.68
N ALA A 101 2.69 -1.68 -16.68
CA ALA A 101 1.78 -1.80 -17.83
C ALA A 101 1.96 -3.10 -18.66
N ARG A 102 2.90 -3.96 -18.26
CA ARG A 102 3.20 -5.30 -18.76
C ARG A 102 3.61 -6.26 -17.64
N ALA A 103 2.94 -6.25 -16.48
CA ALA A 103 3.05 -7.37 -15.56
C ALA A 103 2.60 -8.61 -16.33
N SER A 104 3.55 -9.46 -16.67
CA SER A 104 3.28 -10.73 -17.32
C SER A 104 2.45 -11.60 -16.37
N ALA A 105 1.64 -12.53 -16.90
CA ALA A 105 0.93 -13.52 -16.07
C ALA A 105 1.87 -14.30 -15.11
N VAL A 106 3.18 -14.26 -15.37
CA VAL A 106 4.24 -14.83 -14.52
C VAL A 106 4.53 -13.96 -13.29
N GLU A 107 4.47 -12.63 -13.41
CA GLU A 107 4.60 -11.72 -12.26
C GLU A 107 3.37 -11.78 -11.36
N GLU A 108 2.16 -11.85 -11.93
CA GLU A 108 0.92 -12.13 -11.18
C GLU A 108 1.01 -13.47 -10.42
N ALA A 109 1.59 -14.51 -11.03
CA ALA A 109 1.77 -15.81 -10.40
C ALA A 109 2.86 -15.83 -9.30
N ASN A 110 3.92 -15.04 -9.44
CA ASN A 110 5.00 -14.94 -8.45
C ASN A 110 4.57 -14.21 -7.15
N LEU A 111 3.43 -13.52 -7.18
CA LEU A 111 2.85 -12.85 -6.02
C LEU A 111 2.07 -13.82 -5.11
N GLY A 112 2.05 -15.11 -5.44
CA GLY A 112 1.54 -16.18 -4.57
C GLY A 112 0.03 -16.15 -4.35
N ALA A 113 -0.70 -15.31 -5.08
CA ALA A 113 -2.14 -15.13 -4.95
C ALA A 113 -2.82 -15.00 -6.31
N THR A 114 -4.04 -15.53 -6.41
CA THR A 114 -4.92 -15.28 -7.56
C THR A 114 -5.65 -13.98 -7.35
N TRP A 115 -5.37 -12.98 -8.18
CA TRP A 115 -5.97 -11.65 -8.08
C TRP A 115 -7.31 -11.60 -8.83
N ASP A 116 -8.38 -11.24 -8.12
CA ASP A 116 -9.68 -10.92 -8.71
C ASP A 116 -9.74 -9.41 -8.96
N TRP A 117 -9.62 -9.05 -10.23
CA TRP A 117 -9.66 -7.67 -10.70
C TRP A 117 -11.09 -7.23 -11.02
N PHE A 118 -11.46 -6.04 -10.54
CA PHE A 118 -12.80 -5.51 -10.75
C PHE A 118 -12.87 -3.99 -10.85
N ALA A 119 -13.95 -3.53 -11.47
CA ALA A 119 -14.26 -2.13 -11.58
C ALA A 119 -14.89 -1.61 -10.28
N ALA A 120 -14.37 -0.49 -9.80
CA ALA A 120 -14.89 0.27 -8.67
C ALA A 120 -14.98 1.75 -9.08
N GLY A 121 -16.11 2.12 -9.70
CA GLY A 121 -16.26 3.41 -10.38
C GLY A 121 -15.44 3.46 -11.68
N SER A 122 -14.65 4.53 -11.85
CA SER A 122 -13.71 4.71 -12.97
C SER A 122 -12.39 3.99 -12.80
N HIS A 123 -12.19 3.29 -11.68
CA HIS A 123 -10.90 2.67 -11.33
C HIS A 123 -11.01 1.16 -11.34
N ARG A 124 -9.90 0.50 -11.62
CA ARG A 124 -9.76 -0.95 -11.52
C ARG A 124 -8.87 -1.28 -10.33
N VAL A 125 -9.36 -2.18 -9.50
CA VAL A 125 -8.69 -2.62 -8.27
C VAL A 125 -8.68 -4.15 -8.20
N ALA A 126 -7.77 -4.70 -7.41
CA ALA A 126 -7.68 -6.14 -7.20
C ALA A 126 -7.75 -6.52 -5.73
N MET A 127 -8.31 -7.70 -5.50
CA MET A 127 -8.23 -8.40 -4.22
C MET A 127 -7.78 -9.83 -4.48
N ALA A 128 -6.84 -10.32 -3.67
CA ALA A 128 -6.38 -11.71 -3.76
C ALA A 128 -7.32 -12.68 -3.03
N SER A 129 -8.05 -12.20 -2.03
CA SER A 129 -9.05 -12.95 -1.28
C SER A 129 -10.10 -11.96 -0.80
N GLY A 130 -11.39 -12.28 -1.01
CA GLY A 130 -12.49 -11.46 -0.56
C GLY A 130 -13.83 -12.03 -0.99
N GLY A 131 -14.80 -12.03 -0.09
CA GLY A 131 -16.18 -12.38 -0.42
C GLY A 131 -16.88 -11.27 -1.19
N ALA A 132 -18.05 -11.59 -1.78
CA ALA A 132 -18.88 -10.59 -2.48
C ALA A 132 -19.19 -9.36 -1.61
N ALA A 133 -19.37 -9.54 -0.30
CA ALA A 133 -19.65 -8.45 0.63
C ALA A 133 -18.48 -7.46 0.79
N GLU A 134 -17.24 -7.94 0.80
CA GLU A 134 -16.06 -7.07 0.86
C GLU A 134 -15.87 -6.31 -0.46
N ARG A 135 -16.08 -7.00 -1.59
CA ARG A 135 -16.08 -6.37 -2.92
C ARG A 135 -17.10 -5.24 -3.01
N ASP A 136 -18.33 -5.47 -2.54
CA ASP A 136 -19.37 -4.45 -2.49
C ASP A 136 -19.03 -3.29 -1.55
N LEU A 137 -18.34 -3.56 -0.44
CA LEU A 137 -17.80 -2.51 0.42
C LEU A 137 -16.77 -1.65 -0.34
N VAL A 138 -15.80 -2.27 -1.00
CA VAL A 138 -14.78 -1.57 -1.79
C VAL A 138 -15.41 -0.72 -2.87
N ILE A 139 -16.33 -1.27 -3.66
CA ILE A 139 -17.04 -0.53 -4.72
C ILE A 139 -17.77 0.68 -4.13
N ARG A 140 -18.50 0.51 -3.02
CA ARG A 140 -19.22 1.63 -2.37
C ARG A 140 -18.26 2.71 -1.86
N GLN A 141 -17.14 2.34 -1.26
CA GLN A 141 -16.16 3.30 -0.76
C GLN A 141 -15.49 4.07 -1.90
N MET A 142 -15.12 3.38 -2.99
CA MET A 142 -14.56 4.01 -4.19
C MET A 142 -15.54 4.97 -4.86
N LEU A 143 -16.82 4.59 -4.97
CA LEU A 143 -17.88 5.45 -5.52
C LEU A 143 -18.23 6.65 -4.63
N SER A 144 -17.83 6.65 -3.35
CA SER A 144 -18.06 7.78 -2.45
C SER A 144 -17.09 8.94 -2.66
N LEU A 145 -16.00 8.72 -3.41
CA LEU A 145 -15.05 9.75 -3.79
C LEU A 145 -15.62 10.65 -4.90
N PRO A 146 -15.07 11.88 -5.05
CA PRO A 146 -15.37 12.72 -6.20
C PRO A 146 -15.06 12.00 -7.51
N ALA A 147 -15.88 12.21 -8.55
CA ALA A 147 -15.71 11.54 -9.85
C ALA A 147 -14.36 11.81 -10.54
N GLN A 148 -13.69 12.91 -10.19
CA GLN A 148 -12.38 13.32 -10.70
C GLN A 148 -11.21 12.94 -9.78
N PHE A 149 -11.47 12.19 -8.70
CA PHE A 149 -10.44 11.75 -7.78
C PHE A 149 -9.55 10.70 -8.45
N ASP A 150 -8.23 10.87 -8.36
CA ASP A 150 -7.26 9.89 -8.85
C ASP A 150 -6.67 9.12 -7.66
N PRO A 151 -6.93 7.80 -7.53
CA PRO A 151 -6.35 6.97 -6.48
C PRO A 151 -4.83 6.89 -6.48
N ALA A 152 -4.13 7.23 -7.58
CA ALA A 152 -2.67 7.31 -7.58
C ALA A 152 -2.13 8.52 -6.79
N GLU A 153 -2.82 9.66 -6.87
CA GLU A 153 -2.35 10.94 -6.31
C GLU A 153 -2.06 10.88 -4.80
N PRO A 154 -2.87 10.20 -3.96
CA PRO A 154 -2.55 10.00 -2.55
C PRO A 154 -1.21 9.31 -2.29
N PHE A 155 -0.80 8.36 -3.14
CA PHE A 155 0.50 7.71 -2.99
C PHE A 155 1.63 8.69 -3.32
N GLU A 156 1.49 9.51 -4.37
CA GLU A 156 2.47 10.57 -4.67
C GLU A 156 2.64 11.54 -3.51
N ARG A 157 1.55 11.93 -2.86
CA ARG A 157 1.60 12.78 -1.65
C ARG A 157 2.37 12.13 -0.51
N ILE A 158 2.14 10.84 -0.29
CA ILE A 158 2.88 10.07 0.73
C ILE A 158 4.38 10.11 0.40
N ARG A 159 4.76 9.83 -0.85
CA ARG A 159 6.16 9.85 -1.31
C ARG A 159 6.82 11.20 -1.07
N LEU A 160 6.12 12.29 -1.44
CA LEU A 160 6.60 13.65 -1.22
C LEU A 160 6.78 13.97 0.27
N ALA A 161 5.83 13.55 1.11
CA ALA A 161 5.92 13.75 2.55
C ALA A 161 7.08 12.95 3.19
N ILE A 162 7.28 11.70 2.77
CA ILE A 162 8.44 10.88 3.18
C ILE A 162 9.75 11.56 2.75
N ALA A 163 9.82 12.03 1.52
CA ALA A 163 11.02 12.70 1.00
C ALA A 163 11.39 13.95 1.82
N GLU A 164 10.39 14.75 2.20
CA GLU A 164 10.56 15.92 3.07
C GLU A 164 11.04 15.50 4.48
N ALA A 165 10.39 14.52 5.10
CA ALA A 165 10.72 14.05 6.45
C ALA A 165 12.11 13.39 6.53
N ALA A 166 12.55 12.73 5.46
CA ALA A 166 13.86 12.08 5.41
C ALA A 166 15.02 13.07 5.26
N GLY A 167 14.75 14.33 4.86
CA GLY A 167 15.76 15.37 4.66
C GLY A 167 16.64 15.16 3.41
N PRO A 168 17.47 16.17 3.05
CA PRO A 168 18.29 16.15 1.85
C PRO A 168 19.27 14.98 1.85
N GLN A 169 19.34 14.27 0.72
CA GLN A 169 20.36 13.26 0.48
C GLN A 169 21.69 14.00 0.27
N THR A 170 22.56 14.02 1.28
CA THR A 170 23.94 14.47 1.07
C THR A 170 24.59 13.50 0.10
N LYS A 171 24.69 13.88 -1.19
CA LYS A 171 25.50 13.16 -2.17
C LYS A 171 26.91 13.06 -1.58
N ALA A 172 27.35 11.85 -1.24
CA ALA A 172 28.75 11.59 -0.97
C ALA A 172 29.54 11.99 -2.23
N ALA A 173 30.39 13.01 -2.07
CA ALA A 173 31.36 13.46 -3.06
C ALA A 173 32.53 12.47 -3.17
#